data_AF-A0AAW3T8R7-F1
#
_entry.id   AF-A0AAW3T8R7-F1
#
_cell.length_a   1.000
_cell.length_b   1.000
_cell.length_c   1.000
_cell.angle_alpha   90.00
_cell.angle_beta   90.00
_cell.angle_gamma   90.00
#
_symmetry.space_group_name_H-M   'P 1'
#
loop_
_entity.id
_entity.type
_entity.pdbx_description
1 polymer ?
#
loop_
_entity_poly.entity_id
_entity_poly.type
_entity_poly.pdbx_seq_one_letter_code
_entity_poly.pdbx_strand_id
1 'polypeptide(L)'
;MNGASGSWGEDGVQEPGFVEFGNWETLERWVLRDASVTHWHGDRGYGDWTGTTFEQLEDAVRQIVATAAQNLRARAGLRQADWLLHRDDELPAGFSLGTINGMNVLDWELGGRPHRAWFGRAGFIARAVSFATVARVPVEQIEACALQEDSRRASRDASLVSRVTIGDEGGVVDTTLSRALVAYLGRGRSASPSESWEAVSTATPESRDRLEAIMRDYRRLSQVDWNERDGDLLPAMEQFAEAFRNTHPELDEAAIGALEWKFSWDWR
;
A
#
# COMPACT_ATOMS: atom_id res chain seq x y z
N MET A 1 41.60 22.06 -14.80
CA MET A 1 40.51 22.25 -15.77
C MET A 1 40.20 20.89 -16.37
N ASN A 2 39.22 20.19 -15.78
CA ASN A 2 38.75 18.89 -16.26
C ASN A 2 37.50 19.12 -17.09
N GLY A 3 37.53 18.69 -18.35
CA GLY A 3 36.36 18.62 -19.22
C GLY A 3 36.29 17.22 -19.81
N ALA A 4 35.75 16.28 -19.02
CA ALA A 4 35.36 14.97 -19.52
C ALA A 4 33.96 15.11 -20.13
N SER A 5 33.90 15.05 -21.46
CA SER A 5 32.68 14.90 -22.22
C SER A 5 32.14 13.48 -22.04
N GLY A 6 31.18 13.32 -21.12
CA GLY A 6 30.34 12.12 -21.04
C GLY A 6 29.17 12.25 -22.00
N SER A 7 29.26 11.53 -23.11
CA SER A 7 28.17 11.21 -24.02
C SER A 7 27.02 10.56 -23.27
N TRP A 8 25.86 11.23 -23.20
CA TRP A 8 24.59 10.63 -22.77
C TRP A 8 23.61 10.70 -23.94
N GLY A 9 23.73 9.75 -24.85
CA GLY A 9 22.82 9.58 -25.98
C GLY A 9 22.69 8.09 -26.28
N GLU A 10 21.45 7.65 -26.41
CA GLU A 10 21.01 6.35 -26.93
C GLU A 10 21.19 5.13 -26.02
N ASP A 11 20.47 5.08 -24.90
CA ASP A 11 20.08 3.79 -24.29
C ASP A 11 18.65 3.91 -23.76
N GLY A 12 17.69 3.45 -24.55
CA GLY A 12 16.34 3.20 -24.05
C GLY A 12 16.41 2.08 -23.04
N VAL A 13 16.27 2.40 -21.75
CA VAL A 13 16.33 1.42 -20.66
C VAL A 13 15.08 0.52 -20.74
N GLN A 14 15.23 -0.64 -21.37
CA GLN A 14 14.27 -1.74 -21.29
C GLN A 14 14.80 -2.79 -20.28
N GLU A 15 14.78 -2.44 -18.99
CA GLU A 15 15.10 -3.35 -17.89
C GLU A 15 13.99 -4.40 -17.62
N PRO A 16 14.30 -5.71 -17.49
CA PRO A 16 13.34 -6.72 -17.07
C PRO A 16 12.92 -6.49 -15.61
N GLY A 17 11.63 -6.24 -15.34
CA GLY A 17 11.10 -5.95 -14.00
C GLY A 17 10.09 -4.80 -13.93
N PHE A 18 9.81 -4.13 -15.06
CA PHE A 18 8.79 -3.07 -15.15
C PHE A 18 7.38 -3.57 -14.80
N VAL A 19 6.81 -3.00 -13.74
CA VAL A 19 5.35 -2.95 -13.57
C VAL A 19 4.95 -1.49 -13.70
N GLU A 20 4.40 -1.12 -14.86
CA GLU A 20 3.93 0.24 -15.11
C GLU A 20 2.51 0.44 -14.54
N PHE A 21 2.38 1.30 -13.54
CA PHE A 21 1.09 1.88 -13.15
C PHE A 21 1.07 3.33 -13.60
N GLY A 22 0.14 3.69 -14.50
CA GLY A 22 0.04 5.03 -15.04
C GLY A 22 -1.13 5.23 -15.98
N ASN A 23 -1.66 6.45 -16.03
CA ASN A 23 -2.62 6.85 -17.06
C ASN A 23 -1.83 7.35 -18.28
N TRP A 24 -2.09 6.74 -19.45
CA TRP A 24 -1.55 7.13 -20.76
C TRP A 24 -1.71 8.62 -21.07
N GLU A 25 -2.75 9.26 -20.55
CA GLU A 25 -3.02 10.69 -20.72
C GLU A 25 -2.16 11.58 -19.82
N THR A 26 -1.73 11.07 -18.66
CA THR A 26 -1.00 11.87 -17.65
C THR A 26 0.52 11.71 -17.71
N LEU A 27 1.01 10.67 -18.40
CA LEU A 27 2.43 10.30 -18.49
C LEU A 27 3.13 10.07 -17.12
N GLU A 28 2.37 9.99 -16.02
CA GLU A 28 2.89 9.60 -14.71
C GLU A 28 3.04 8.09 -14.62
N ARG A 29 4.24 7.62 -14.26
CA ARG A 29 4.52 6.18 -14.09
C ARG A 29 5.32 5.93 -12.81
N TRP A 30 5.07 4.78 -12.19
CA TRP A 30 5.75 4.36 -10.97
C TRP A 30 6.49 3.05 -11.22
N VAL A 31 7.76 2.98 -10.81
CA VAL A 31 8.65 1.84 -11.05
C VAL A 31 9.12 1.25 -9.72
N LEU A 32 8.96 -0.05 -9.53
CA LEU A 32 9.50 -0.79 -8.38
C LEU A 32 10.96 -1.18 -8.66
N ARG A 33 11.89 -0.74 -7.82
CA ARG A 33 13.32 -1.03 -7.93
C ARG A 33 13.97 -1.07 -6.54
N ASP A 34 14.81 -2.08 -6.28
CA ASP A 34 15.61 -2.17 -5.05
C ASP A 34 14.77 -2.01 -3.76
N ALA A 35 13.58 -2.63 -3.74
CA ALA A 35 12.55 -2.51 -2.69
C ALA A 35 11.93 -1.12 -2.49
N SER A 36 12.24 -0.16 -3.36
CA SER A 36 11.66 1.18 -3.38
C SER A 36 10.75 1.39 -4.59
N VAL A 37 9.86 2.37 -4.52
CA VAL A 37 9.01 2.76 -5.65
C VAL A 37 9.37 4.17 -6.08
N THR A 38 9.82 4.33 -7.31
CA THR A 38 10.31 5.60 -7.85
C THR A 38 9.39 6.13 -8.95
N HIS A 39 9.10 7.43 -8.88
CA HIS A 39 8.29 8.14 -9.87
C HIS A 39 9.12 8.55 -11.08
N TRP A 40 8.61 8.18 -12.23
CA TRP A 40 9.16 8.48 -13.54
C TRP A 40 8.11 9.21 -14.37
N HIS A 41 8.52 10.21 -15.14
CA HIS A 41 7.63 11.02 -15.98
C HIS A 41 8.05 10.94 -17.44
N GLY A 42 7.17 10.46 -18.31
CA GLY A 42 7.44 10.35 -19.75
C GLY A 42 6.57 9.36 -20.53
N ASP A 43 6.97 9.10 -21.77
CA ASP A 43 6.35 8.13 -22.69
C ASP A 43 7.27 6.93 -22.96
N ARG A 44 6.74 5.77 -23.39
CA ARG A 44 7.45 4.48 -23.53
C ARG A 44 8.90 4.63 -24.03
N GLY A 45 9.86 4.46 -23.12
CA GLY A 45 11.29 4.51 -23.41
C GLY A 45 11.92 5.91 -23.44
N TYR A 46 11.16 6.97 -23.18
CA TYR A 46 11.59 8.37 -23.18
C TYR A 46 10.96 9.17 -22.03
N GLY A 47 11.78 9.57 -21.05
CA GLY A 47 11.32 10.33 -19.89
C GLY A 47 12.45 10.53 -18.89
N ASP A 48 12.13 11.17 -17.77
CA ASP A 48 13.10 11.47 -16.72
C ASP A 48 12.59 11.04 -15.35
N TRP A 49 13.55 10.68 -14.49
CA TRP A 49 13.29 10.39 -13.09
C TRP A 49 12.95 11.70 -12.38
N THR A 50 11.79 11.74 -11.75
CA THR A 50 11.37 12.97 -11.05
C THR A 50 12.13 13.20 -9.74
N GLY A 51 12.88 12.20 -9.30
CA GLY A 51 13.56 12.17 -8.01
C GLY A 51 12.62 11.93 -6.83
N THR A 52 11.34 11.55 -7.08
CA THR A 52 10.45 11.08 -6.03
C THR A 52 10.59 9.58 -5.84
N THR A 53 10.97 9.15 -4.63
CA THR A 53 11.14 7.73 -4.29
C THR A 53 10.55 7.45 -2.92
N PHE A 54 9.77 6.39 -2.80
CA PHE A 54 9.23 5.89 -1.55
C PHE A 54 9.94 4.60 -1.16
N GLU A 55 10.39 4.51 0.10
CA GLU A 55 11.03 3.29 0.61
C GLU A 55 10.02 2.19 0.95
N GLN A 56 8.73 2.54 1.04
CA GLN A 56 7.63 1.59 1.26
C GLN A 56 6.60 1.68 0.13
N LEU A 57 6.09 0.51 -0.28
CA LEU A 57 5.10 0.40 -1.34
C LEU A 57 3.80 1.14 -1.00
N GLU A 58 3.33 0.99 0.25
CA GLU A 58 2.08 1.59 0.71
C GLU A 58 2.10 3.12 0.60
N ASP A 59 3.26 3.75 0.76
CA ASP A 59 3.39 5.21 0.65
C ASP A 59 3.34 5.69 -0.80
N ALA A 60 3.94 4.92 -1.72
CA ALA A 60 3.78 5.17 -3.14
C ALA A 60 2.32 5.03 -3.56
N VAL A 61 1.60 4.02 -3.04
CA VAL A 61 0.16 3.86 -3.29
C VAL A 61 -0.62 5.09 -2.81
N ARG A 62 -0.33 5.62 -1.61
CA ARG A 62 -0.96 6.88 -1.12
C ARG A 62 -0.72 8.05 -2.07
N GLN A 63 0.50 8.21 -2.58
CA GLN A 63 0.82 9.28 -3.53
C GLN A 63 0.07 9.09 -4.86
N ILE A 64 0.01 7.87 -5.39
CA ILE A 64 -0.72 7.55 -6.62
C ILE A 64 -2.21 7.89 -6.46
N VAL A 65 -2.82 7.42 -5.37
CA VAL A 65 -4.25 7.68 -5.10
C VAL A 65 -4.49 9.18 -4.88
N ALA A 66 -3.60 9.89 -4.20
CA ALA A 66 -3.71 11.33 -4.04
C ALA A 66 -3.67 12.08 -5.38
N THR A 67 -2.76 11.70 -6.29
CA THR A 67 -2.72 12.30 -7.63
C THR A 67 -3.99 11.98 -8.44
N ALA A 68 -4.48 10.73 -8.39
CA ALA A 68 -5.73 10.36 -9.04
C ALA A 68 -6.93 11.14 -8.48
N ALA A 69 -6.99 11.30 -7.16
CA ALA A 69 -8.04 12.01 -6.45
C ALA A 69 -8.06 13.51 -6.80
N GLN A 70 -6.92 14.13 -7.11
CA GLN A 70 -6.87 15.51 -7.63
C GLN A 70 -7.65 15.66 -8.94
N ASN A 71 -7.61 14.66 -9.83
CA ASN A 71 -8.37 14.66 -11.08
C ASN A 71 -9.87 14.49 -10.83
N LEU A 72 -10.25 13.62 -9.89
CA LEU A 72 -11.66 13.44 -9.49
C LEU A 72 -12.23 14.72 -8.87
N ARG A 73 -11.47 15.36 -7.97
CA ARG A 73 -11.82 16.66 -7.36
C ARG A 73 -12.08 17.73 -8.43
N ALA A 74 -11.24 17.80 -9.45
CA ALA A 74 -11.41 18.73 -10.57
C ALA A 74 -12.69 18.47 -11.36
N ARG A 75 -12.98 17.19 -11.66
CA ARG A 75 -14.20 16.76 -12.36
C ARG A 75 -15.47 17.06 -11.54
N ALA A 76 -15.36 17.02 -10.22
CA ALA A 76 -16.43 17.42 -9.30
C ALA A 76 -16.62 18.95 -9.19
N GLY A 77 -15.85 19.77 -9.93
CA GLY A 77 -15.93 21.23 -9.88
C GLY A 77 -15.35 21.85 -8.60
N LEU A 78 -14.63 21.06 -7.81
CA LEU A 78 -13.99 21.52 -6.57
C LEU A 78 -12.64 22.16 -6.88
N ARG A 79 -12.25 23.16 -6.07
CA ARG A 79 -10.97 23.86 -6.24
C ARG A 79 -9.80 22.91 -6.01
N GLN A 80 -8.91 22.80 -7.00
CA GLN A 80 -7.65 22.06 -6.87
C GLN A 80 -6.61 22.81 -6.01
N ALA A 81 -6.70 24.14 -5.93
CA ALA A 81 -5.88 24.88 -4.99
C ALA A 81 -6.25 24.47 -3.56
N ASP A 82 -5.23 24.36 -2.71
CA ASP A 82 -5.37 24.24 -1.25
C ASP A 82 -5.99 22.94 -0.73
N TRP A 83 -6.18 21.90 -1.54
CA TRP A 83 -6.66 20.61 -1.01
C TRP A 83 -5.55 19.82 -0.30
N LEU A 84 -4.29 20.03 -0.71
CA LEU A 84 -3.08 19.56 -0.04
C LEU A 84 -2.33 20.74 0.59
N LEU A 85 -1.54 20.43 1.62
CA LEU A 85 -0.54 21.32 2.20
C LEU A 85 0.56 21.59 1.16
N HIS A 86 1.16 22.77 1.19
CA HIS A 86 2.19 23.13 0.20
C HIS A 86 3.25 24.11 0.72
N ARG A 87 3.08 24.65 1.93
CA ARG A 87 4.01 25.59 2.56
C ARG A 87 4.89 24.88 3.61
N ASP A 88 6.11 25.36 3.82
CA ASP A 88 7.02 24.81 4.84
C ASP A 88 6.40 24.82 6.24
N ASP A 89 5.76 25.93 6.60
CA ASP A 89 5.10 26.14 7.90
C ASP A 89 3.87 25.25 8.12
N GLU A 90 3.41 24.55 7.07
CA GLU A 90 2.27 23.64 7.13
C GLU A 90 2.66 22.19 7.46
N LEU A 91 3.95 21.88 7.60
CA LEU A 91 4.39 20.50 7.85
C LEU A 91 3.72 19.93 9.13
N PRO A 92 2.97 18.81 9.04
CA PRO A 92 2.26 18.28 10.20
C PRO A 92 3.20 17.80 11.30
N ALA A 93 2.71 17.82 12.55
CA ALA A 93 3.47 17.31 13.70
C ALA A 93 3.89 15.84 13.52
N GLY A 94 5.13 15.53 13.90
CA GLY A 94 5.71 14.19 13.78
C GLY A 94 6.16 13.82 12.36
N PHE A 95 6.30 14.80 11.47
CA PHE A 95 7.10 14.71 10.26
C PHE A 95 8.37 15.53 10.45
N SER A 96 9.46 15.11 9.82
CA SER A 96 10.66 15.92 9.66
C SER A 96 11.01 16.02 8.19
N LEU A 97 11.28 17.24 7.73
CA LEU A 97 11.70 17.52 6.37
C LEU A 97 13.12 18.05 6.39
N GLY A 98 14.03 17.36 5.70
CA GLY A 98 15.43 17.72 5.60
C GLY A 98 15.93 17.66 4.16
N THR A 99 17.26 17.79 4.00
CA THR A 99 17.92 17.63 2.72
C THR A 99 19.11 16.69 2.87
N ILE A 100 19.18 15.65 2.04
CA ILE A 100 20.30 14.69 1.98
C ILE A 100 20.76 14.61 0.53
N ASN A 101 22.06 14.82 0.28
CA ASN A 101 22.65 14.79 -1.07
C ASN A 101 21.93 15.71 -2.08
N GLY A 102 21.42 16.84 -1.61
CA GLY A 102 20.69 17.80 -2.45
C GLY A 102 19.26 17.37 -2.81
N MET A 103 18.72 16.33 -2.17
CA MET A 103 17.34 15.87 -2.31
C MET A 103 16.53 16.19 -1.07
N ASN A 104 15.26 16.58 -1.20
CA ASN A 104 14.39 16.72 -0.02
C ASN A 104 14.04 15.33 0.52
N VAL A 105 14.15 15.15 1.83
CA VAL A 105 13.83 13.89 2.51
C VAL A 105 12.77 14.15 3.56
N LEU A 106 11.66 13.46 3.44
CA LEU A 106 10.58 13.46 4.40
C LEU A 106 10.65 12.17 5.22
N ASP A 107 10.80 12.30 6.53
CA ASP A 107 10.72 11.20 7.48
C ASP A 107 9.49 11.35 8.37
N TRP A 108 8.84 10.24 8.70
CA TRP A 108 7.73 10.21 9.65
C TRP A 108 7.58 8.84 10.29
N GLU A 109 6.76 8.78 11.34
CA GLU A 109 6.35 7.53 11.95
C GLU A 109 4.86 7.27 11.68
N LEU A 110 4.53 6.01 11.39
CA LEU A 110 3.17 5.49 11.25
C LEU A 110 3.09 4.11 11.91
N GLY A 111 2.20 3.95 12.90
CA GLY A 111 2.05 2.68 13.63
C GLY A 111 3.34 2.20 14.31
N GLY A 112 4.17 3.10 14.83
CA GLY A 112 5.46 2.77 15.45
C GLY A 112 6.57 2.39 14.47
N ARG A 113 6.30 2.43 13.15
CA ARG A 113 7.30 2.13 12.11
C ARG A 113 7.83 3.43 11.51
N PRO A 114 9.14 3.55 11.27
CA PRO A 114 9.71 4.67 10.54
C PRO A 114 9.41 4.52 9.04
N HIS A 115 9.08 5.65 8.42
CA HIS A 115 8.85 5.77 6.99
C HIS A 115 9.69 6.91 6.43
N ARG A 116 10.08 6.77 5.17
CA ARG A 116 10.92 7.74 4.47
C ARG A 116 10.52 7.84 3.00
N ALA A 117 10.52 9.07 2.51
CA ALA A 117 10.31 9.39 1.12
C ALA A 117 11.25 10.51 0.67
N TRP A 118 11.70 10.41 -0.57
CA TRP A 118 12.62 11.32 -1.22
C TRP A 118 11.84 12.13 -2.26
N PHE A 119 12.15 13.42 -2.40
CA PHE A 119 11.45 14.32 -3.31
C PHE A 119 12.39 15.29 -4.00
N GLY A 120 12.79 14.97 -5.23
CA GLY A 120 13.43 15.87 -6.19
C GLY A 120 14.60 16.71 -5.62
N ARG A 121 15.05 17.70 -6.38
CA ARG A 121 16.11 18.60 -5.91
C ARG A 121 15.65 19.51 -4.77
N ALA A 122 16.58 19.85 -3.89
CA ALA A 122 16.41 20.80 -2.79
C ALA A 122 15.87 22.14 -3.28
N GLY A 123 14.92 22.72 -2.54
CA GLY A 123 14.28 24.00 -2.84
C GLY A 123 12.84 23.90 -3.36
N PHE A 124 12.38 22.72 -3.78
CA PHE A 124 10.98 22.45 -4.15
C PHE A 124 10.30 21.54 -3.12
N ILE A 125 10.13 22.06 -1.90
CA ILE A 125 9.57 21.32 -0.76
C ILE A 125 8.06 21.03 -0.89
N ALA A 126 7.35 21.77 -1.75
CA ALA A 126 5.90 21.72 -1.84
C ALA A 126 5.37 20.29 -2.07
N ARG A 127 6.05 19.48 -2.89
CA ARG A 127 5.68 18.07 -3.10
C ARG A 127 5.79 17.22 -1.83
N ALA A 128 6.86 17.39 -1.05
CA ALA A 128 7.05 16.65 0.19
C ALA A 128 5.96 17.05 1.21
N VAL A 129 5.69 18.35 1.34
CA VAL A 129 4.62 18.87 2.21
C VAL A 129 3.24 18.39 1.75
N SER A 130 2.97 18.40 0.43
CA SER A 130 1.71 17.89 -0.12
C SER A 130 1.49 16.43 0.20
N PHE A 131 2.51 15.59 0.02
CA PHE A 131 2.44 14.19 0.40
C PHE A 131 2.19 14.00 1.91
N ALA A 132 2.78 14.82 2.78
CA ALA A 132 2.56 14.75 4.23
C ALA A 132 1.07 14.88 4.62
N THR A 133 0.24 15.53 3.80
CA THR A 133 -1.23 15.60 4.00
C THR A 133 -1.89 14.22 4.01
N VAL A 134 -1.42 13.31 3.15
CA VAL A 134 -2.02 11.99 2.92
C VAL A 134 -1.19 10.84 3.47
N ALA A 135 0.07 11.08 3.85
CA ALA A 135 1.02 10.06 4.28
C ALA A 135 0.55 9.18 5.47
N ARG A 136 -0.38 9.68 6.29
CA ARG A 136 -0.99 8.95 7.41
C ARG A 136 -2.45 8.59 7.21
N VAL A 137 -3.03 8.95 6.06
CA VAL A 137 -4.42 8.66 5.72
C VAL A 137 -4.50 7.21 5.19
N PRO A 138 -5.47 6.40 5.64
CA PRO A 138 -5.74 5.10 5.02
C PRO A 138 -6.05 5.26 3.53
N VAL A 139 -5.50 4.39 2.69
CA VAL A 139 -5.53 4.55 1.21
C VAL A 139 -6.97 4.68 0.71
N GLU A 140 -7.86 3.86 1.25
CA GLU A 140 -9.29 3.80 0.94
C GLU A 140 -10.07 5.07 1.33
N GLN A 141 -9.50 5.93 2.17
CA GLN A 141 -10.14 7.19 2.60
C GLN A 141 -9.64 8.41 1.83
N ILE A 142 -8.55 8.32 1.08
CA ILE A 142 -7.93 9.47 0.40
C ILE A 142 -8.90 10.10 -0.60
N GLU A 143 -9.59 9.28 -1.41
CA GLU A 143 -10.56 9.78 -2.39
C GLU A 143 -11.72 10.51 -1.69
N ALA A 144 -12.31 9.90 -0.66
CA ALA A 144 -13.40 10.50 0.10
C ALA A 144 -12.98 11.83 0.73
N CYS A 145 -11.76 11.93 1.27
CA CYS A 145 -11.19 13.17 1.80
C CYS A 145 -11.00 14.23 0.71
N ALA A 146 -10.48 13.83 -0.45
CA ALA A 146 -10.24 14.73 -1.58
C ALA A 146 -11.53 15.31 -2.16
N LEU A 147 -12.68 14.64 -1.98
CA LEU A 147 -13.98 15.12 -2.44
C LEU A 147 -14.72 16.00 -1.41
N GLN A 148 -14.17 16.21 -0.21
CA GLN A 148 -14.74 17.15 0.77
C GLN A 148 -14.38 18.60 0.43
N GLU A 149 -15.28 19.54 0.73
CA GLU A 149 -14.99 20.98 0.56
C GLU A 149 -13.74 21.39 1.37
N ASP A 150 -13.68 20.99 2.65
CA ASP A 150 -12.52 21.11 3.55
C ASP A 150 -11.70 19.81 3.61
N SER A 151 -11.11 19.46 2.47
CA SER A 151 -10.28 18.25 2.29
C SER A 151 -9.06 18.15 3.22
N ARG A 152 -8.45 19.28 3.63
CA ARG A 152 -7.33 19.30 4.59
C ARG A 152 -7.77 18.84 5.96
N ARG A 153 -8.92 19.35 6.44
CA ARG A 153 -9.53 18.87 7.69
C ARG A 153 -9.92 17.40 7.59
N ALA A 154 -10.57 16.99 6.50
CA ALA A 154 -10.96 15.60 6.31
C ALA A 154 -9.75 14.65 6.38
N SER A 155 -8.66 14.98 5.69
CA SER A 155 -7.41 14.21 5.70
C SER A 155 -6.79 14.17 7.09
N ARG A 156 -6.77 15.29 7.81
CA ARG A 156 -6.30 15.34 9.20
C ARG A 156 -7.14 14.44 10.11
N ASP A 157 -8.46 14.52 10.02
CA ASP A 157 -9.36 13.76 10.88
C ASP A 157 -9.21 12.25 10.59
N ALA A 158 -9.12 11.85 9.31
CA ALA A 158 -8.80 10.47 8.91
C ALA A 158 -7.43 9.99 9.41
N SER A 159 -6.42 10.86 9.41
CA SER A 159 -5.09 10.54 9.95
C SER A 159 -5.06 10.35 11.47
N LEU A 160 -6.02 10.94 12.19
CA LEU A 160 -6.17 10.79 13.65
C LEU A 160 -6.95 9.54 14.01
N VAL A 161 -7.94 9.14 13.21
CA VAL A 161 -8.62 7.85 13.38
C VAL A 161 -7.59 6.71 13.30
N SER A 162 -6.65 6.78 12.34
CA SER A 162 -5.50 5.86 12.24
C SER A 162 -4.60 5.81 13.50
N ARG A 163 -4.62 6.84 14.36
CA ARG A 163 -3.87 6.89 15.64
C ARG A 163 -4.68 6.44 16.86
N VAL A 164 -6.01 6.53 16.80
CA VAL A 164 -6.91 6.22 17.93
C VAL A 164 -7.37 4.76 17.89
N THR A 165 -7.21 4.05 16.78
CA THR A 165 -7.45 2.59 16.70
C THR A 165 -6.38 1.75 17.41
N ILE A 166 -5.84 2.22 18.52
CA ILE A 166 -5.08 1.39 19.48
C ILE A 166 -5.67 1.68 20.86
N GLY A 167 -6.84 1.11 21.13
CA GLY A 167 -7.51 1.20 22.42
C GLY A 167 -8.98 0.83 22.35
N ASP A 168 -9.29 -0.38 22.82
CA ASP A 168 -10.59 -0.93 23.18
C ASP A 168 -11.65 -1.17 22.06
N GLU A 169 -11.84 -2.47 21.79
CA GLU A 169 -13.11 -3.10 21.35
C GLU A 169 -13.51 -3.08 19.86
N GLY A 170 -12.54 -3.09 18.94
CA GLY A 170 -12.74 -3.49 17.53
C GLY A 170 -11.39 -3.81 16.88
N GLY A 171 -11.10 -5.10 16.70
CA GLY A 171 -9.76 -5.64 16.42
C GLY A 171 -9.00 -4.90 15.30
N VAL A 172 -7.78 -4.47 15.61
CA VAL A 172 -6.86 -3.89 14.62
C VAL A 172 -6.46 -4.97 13.63
N VAL A 173 -6.69 -4.70 12.34
CA VAL A 173 -6.22 -5.56 11.25
C VAL A 173 -4.69 -5.61 11.26
N ASP A 174 -4.15 -6.80 11.53
CA ASP A 174 -2.72 -7.10 11.50
C ASP A 174 -2.30 -7.42 10.05
N THR A 175 -1.96 -6.37 9.32
CA THR A 175 -1.48 -6.48 7.92
C THR A 175 -0.18 -7.25 7.77
N THR A 176 0.61 -7.39 8.85
CA THR A 176 1.85 -8.17 8.82
C THR A 176 1.54 -9.65 8.88
N LEU A 177 0.67 -10.05 9.81
CA LEU A 177 0.16 -11.42 9.89
C LEU A 177 -0.62 -11.81 8.63
N SER A 178 -1.45 -10.90 8.11
CA SER A 178 -2.25 -11.12 6.91
C SER A 178 -1.38 -11.36 5.68
N ARG A 179 -0.36 -10.53 5.44
CA ARG A 179 0.62 -10.74 4.35
C ARG A 179 1.41 -12.03 4.54
N ALA A 180 1.79 -12.36 5.77
CA ALA A 180 2.49 -13.61 6.05
C ALA A 180 1.60 -14.83 5.74
N LEU A 181 0.30 -14.77 6.04
CA LEU A 181 -0.64 -15.82 5.70
C LEU A 181 -0.82 -15.97 4.19
N VAL A 182 -0.98 -14.87 3.45
CA VAL A 182 -1.05 -14.87 1.98
C VAL A 182 0.21 -15.50 1.38
N ALA A 183 1.39 -15.14 1.90
CA ALA A 183 2.67 -15.68 1.46
C ALA A 183 2.82 -17.17 1.81
N TYR A 184 2.41 -17.57 3.02
CA TYR A 184 2.41 -18.96 3.48
C TYR A 184 1.57 -19.84 2.56
N LEU A 185 0.37 -19.36 2.20
CA LEU A 185 -0.60 -20.03 1.33
C LEU A 185 -0.22 -20.00 -0.16
N GLY A 186 0.73 -19.15 -0.56
CA GLY A 186 1.22 -19.03 -1.93
C GLY A 186 0.26 -18.31 -2.90
N ARG A 187 -0.77 -17.61 -2.40
CA ARG A 187 -1.74 -16.93 -3.27
C ARG A 187 -1.05 -15.80 -4.07
N GLY A 188 -1.29 -15.79 -5.39
CA GLY A 188 -0.65 -14.87 -6.33
C GLY A 188 0.76 -15.26 -6.77
N ARG A 189 1.40 -16.24 -6.12
CA ARG A 189 2.71 -16.80 -6.51
C ARG A 189 2.61 -18.20 -7.13
N SER A 190 1.54 -18.93 -6.83
CA SER A 190 1.27 -20.27 -7.33
C SER A 190 -0.15 -20.38 -7.84
N ALA A 191 -0.38 -21.28 -8.80
CA ALA A 191 -1.71 -21.63 -9.30
C ALA A 191 -2.49 -22.53 -8.33
N SER A 192 -1.81 -23.16 -7.38
CA SER A 192 -2.40 -24.00 -6.33
C SER A 192 -1.92 -23.55 -4.95
N PRO A 193 -2.75 -23.69 -3.90
CA PRO A 193 -2.34 -23.41 -2.53
C PRO A 193 -1.13 -24.25 -2.14
N SER A 194 -0.20 -23.62 -1.43
CA SER A 194 0.94 -24.30 -0.82
C SER A 194 0.98 -23.96 0.66
N GLU A 195 1.45 -24.86 1.52
CA GLU A 195 1.72 -24.55 2.93
C GLU A 195 3.24 -24.48 3.13
N SER A 196 3.85 -23.32 2.84
CA SER A 196 5.31 -23.17 2.80
C SER A 196 5.85 -22.26 3.89
N TRP A 197 6.49 -22.87 4.89
CA TRP A 197 7.25 -22.14 5.91
C TRP A 197 8.49 -21.43 5.35
N GLU A 198 9.03 -21.90 4.23
CA GLU A 198 10.14 -21.24 3.54
C GLU A 198 9.71 -19.88 2.98
N ALA A 199 8.46 -19.77 2.50
CA ALA A 199 7.88 -18.54 1.98
C ALA A 199 7.67 -17.46 3.06
N VAL A 200 7.72 -17.84 4.34
CA VAL A 200 7.64 -16.95 5.51
C VAL A 200 8.88 -17.08 6.40
N SER A 201 10.03 -17.43 5.82
CA SER A 201 11.29 -17.65 6.55
C SER A 201 11.81 -16.45 7.33
N THR A 202 11.31 -15.24 7.02
CA THR A 202 11.60 -13.99 7.74
C THR A 202 10.60 -13.68 8.85
N ALA A 203 9.58 -14.51 9.06
CA ALA A 203 8.59 -14.33 10.12
C ALA A 203 9.22 -14.51 11.50
N THR A 204 8.75 -13.71 12.47
CA THR A 204 9.15 -13.89 13.87
C THR A 204 8.56 -15.20 14.42
N PRO A 205 9.15 -15.77 15.49
CA PRO A 205 8.56 -16.92 16.18
C PRO A 205 7.09 -16.69 16.58
N GLU A 206 6.76 -15.48 17.05
CA GLU A 206 5.40 -15.10 17.39
C GLU A 206 4.44 -15.09 16.19
N SER A 207 4.85 -14.55 15.04
CA SER A 207 4.05 -14.60 13.81
C SER A 207 3.84 -16.03 13.34
N ARG A 208 4.85 -16.90 13.52
CA ARG A 208 4.75 -18.32 13.19
C ARG A 208 3.71 -19.02 14.06
N ASP A 209 3.76 -18.83 15.38
CA ASP A 209 2.80 -19.42 16.32
C ASP A 209 1.36 -18.98 16.00
N ARG A 210 1.17 -17.69 15.65
CA ARG A 210 -0.13 -17.14 15.25
C ARG A 210 -0.62 -17.72 13.92
N LEU A 211 0.25 -17.90 12.93
CA LEU A 211 -0.09 -18.58 11.67
C LEU A 211 -0.47 -20.05 11.90
N GLU A 212 0.25 -20.75 12.78
CA GLU A 212 -0.11 -22.13 13.14
C GLU A 212 -1.48 -22.21 13.83
N ALA A 213 -1.82 -21.23 14.67
CA ALA A 213 -3.14 -21.12 15.28
C ALA A 213 -4.23 -20.89 14.22
N ILE A 214 -4.04 -19.93 13.31
CA ILE A 214 -4.97 -19.66 12.19
C ILE A 214 -5.17 -20.92 11.34
N MET A 215 -4.10 -21.65 11.00
CA MET A 215 -4.20 -22.86 10.19
C MET A 215 -4.84 -24.04 10.96
N ARG A 216 -4.80 -24.04 12.30
CA ARG A 216 -5.56 -24.99 13.12
C ARG A 216 -7.05 -24.68 13.06
N ASP A 217 -7.42 -23.41 13.20
CA ASP A 217 -8.80 -22.96 13.05
C ASP A 217 -9.31 -23.19 11.62
N TYR A 218 -8.44 -23.06 10.61
CA TYR A 218 -8.76 -23.41 9.23
C TYR A 218 -9.23 -24.85 9.12
N ARG A 219 -8.45 -25.81 9.64
CA ARG A 219 -8.80 -27.23 9.61
C ARG A 219 -10.09 -27.57 10.37
N ARG A 220 -10.48 -26.73 11.33
CA ARG A 220 -11.72 -26.89 12.10
C ARG A 220 -12.90 -26.31 11.34
N LEU A 221 -12.76 -25.09 10.81
CA LEU A 221 -13.82 -24.35 10.14
C LEU A 221 -14.06 -24.81 8.69
N SER A 222 -13.07 -25.46 8.06
CA SER A 222 -13.22 -26.06 6.73
C SER A 222 -13.98 -27.40 6.74
N GLN A 223 -14.31 -27.95 7.91
CA GLN A 223 -15.13 -29.15 8.03
C GLN A 223 -16.61 -28.81 7.81
N VAL A 224 -17.00 -28.73 6.54
CA VAL A 224 -18.39 -28.54 6.13
C VAL A 224 -19.06 -29.90 5.92
N ASP A 225 -20.25 -30.09 6.47
CA ASP A 225 -21.10 -31.23 6.12
C ASP A 225 -21.74 -30.97 4.76
N TRP A 226 -21.15 -31.56 3.72
CA TRP A 226 -21.58 -31.38 2.34
C TRP A 226 -22.93 -32.04 2.03
N ASN A 227 -23.39 -32.99 2.84
CA ASN A 227 -24.72 -33.59 2.67
C ASN A 227 -25.83 -32.61 3.03
N GLU A 228 -25.59 -31.72 3.99
CA GLU A 228 -26.55 -30.68 4.39
C GLU A 228 -26.53 -29.47 3.45
N ARG A 229 -25.61 -29.42 2.49
CA ARG A 229 -25.34 -28.25 1.64
C ARG A 229 -25.60 -28.46 0.15
N ASP A 230 -26.26 -29.57 -0.20
CA ASP A 230 -26.55 -29.96 -1.59
C ASP A 230 -25.30 -29.94 -2.50
N GLY A 231 -24.09 -30.03 -1.92
CA GLY A 231 -22.82 -29.93 -2.65
C GLY A 231 -22.49 -28.56 -3.25
N ASP A 232 -23.16 -27.47 -2.85
CA ASP A 232 -22.88 -26.13 -3.40
C ASP A 232 -21.68 -25.46 -2.72
N LEU A 233 -20.64 -25.20 -3.51
CA LEU A 233 -19.39 -24.60 -3.06
C LEU A 233 -19.52 -23.10 -2.76
N LEU A 234 -20.30 -22.34 -3.53
CA LEU A 234 -20.31 -20.87 -3.41
C LEU A 234 -20.90 -20.41 -2.06
N PRO A 235 -22.05 -20.92 -1.60
CA PRO A 235 -22.57 -20.59 -0.28
C PRO A 235 -21.67 -21.09 0.86
N ALA A 236 -20.98 -22.22 0.65
CA ALA A 236 -20.03 -22.76 1.63
C ALA A 236 -18.79 -21.85 1.77
N MET A 237 -18.28 -21.31 0.66
CA MET A 237 -17.18 -20.34 0.65
C MET A 237 -17.56 -19.04 1.37
N GLU A 238 -18.74 -18.49 1.10
CA GLU A 238 -19.21 -17.25 1.74
C GLU A 238 -19.36 -17.40 3.26
N GLN A 239 -19.96 -18.51 3.71
CA GLN A 239 -20.10 -18.79 5.13
C GLN A 239 -18.74 -19.08 5.79
N PHE A 240 -17.86 -19.81 5.11
CA PHE A 240 -16.50 -20.04 5.59
C PHE A 240 -15.76 -18.72 5.80
N ALA A 241 -15.81 -17.81 4.83
CA ALA A 241 -15.19 -16.50 4.91
C ALA A 241 -15.78 -15.66 6.05
N GLU A 242 -17.11 -15.69 6.24
CA GLU A 242 -17.77 -15.00 7.35
C GLU A 242 -17.36 -15.57 8.72
N ALA A 243 -17.32 -16.89 8.87
CA ALA A 243 -16.86 -17.54 10.09
C ALA A 243 -15.41 -17.17 10.43
N PHE A 244 -14.56 -17.05 9.40
CA PHE A 244 -13.18 -16.63 9.55
C PHE A 244 -13.04 -15.16 9.93
N ARG A 245 -13.80 -14.25 9.30
CA ARG A 245 -13.84 -12.83 9.68
C ARG A 245 -14.24 -12.65 11.15
N ASN A 246 -15.19 -13.45 11.64
CA ASN A 246 -15.62 -13.40 13.02
C ASN A 246 -14.61 -13.99 14.00
N THR A 247 -13.89 -15.04 13.60
CA THR A 247 -12.90 -15.73 14.47
C THR A 247 -11.56 -14.99 14.50
N HIS A 248 -11.18 -14.35 13.40
CA HIS A 248 -9.92 -13.64 13.22
C HIS A 248 -10.15 -12.23 12.68
N PRO A 249 -10.73 -11.32 13.48
CA PRO A 249 -10.95 -9.92 13.07
C PRO A 249 -9.64 -9.18 12.77
N GLU A 250 -8.50 -9.72 13.21
CA GLU A 250 -7.16 -9.22 12.89
C GLU A 250 -6.72 -9.50 11.44
N LEU A 251 -7.44 -10.30 10.65
CA LEU A 251 -7.08 -10.58 9.26
C LEU A 251 -7.73 -9.60 8.29
N ASP A 252 -6.96 -9.19 7.27
CA ASP A 252 -7.48 -8.40 6.16
C ASP A 252 -8.20 -9.26 5.11
N GLU A 253 -8.94 -8.60 4.21
CA GLU A 253 -9.68 -9.27 3.14
C GLU A 253 -8.79 -10.06 2.17
N ALA A 254 -7.51 -9.68 2.02
CA ALA A 254 -6.58 -10.44 1.17
C ALA A 254 -6.23 -11.79 1.81
N ALA A 255 -6.02 -11.82 3.12
CA ALA A 255 -5.82 -13.02 3.91
C ALA A 255 -7.08 -13.90 3.97
N ILE A 256 -8.25 -13.30 4.20
CA ILE A 256 -9.54 -14.01 4.16
C ILE A 256 -9.75 -14.65 2.78
N GLY A 257 -9.54 -13.89 1.71
CA GLY A 257 -9.57 -14.42 0.36
C GLY A 257 -8.60 -15.58 0.20
N ALA A 258 -7.34 -15.47 0.64
CA ALA A 258 -6.37 -16.56 0.51
C ALA A 258 -6.84 -17.87 1.17
N LEU A 259 -7.46 -17.80 2.33
CA LEU A 259 -8.06 -18.95 3.01
C LEU A 259 -9.26 -19.52 2.24
N GLU A 260 -10.14 -18.67 1.72
CA GLU A 260 -11.29 -19.06 0.89
C GLU A 260 -10.85 -19.76 -0.40
N TRP A 261 -9.78 -19.28 -1.04
CA TRP A 261 -9.18 -19.93 -2.20
C TRP A 261 -8.55 -21.29 -1.86
N LYS A 262 -7.92 -21.42 -0.69
CA LYS A 262 -7.47 -22.72 -0.22
C LYS A 262 -8.65 -23.66 0.02
N PHE A 263 -9.72 -23.16 0.64
CA PHE A 263 -10.95 -23.93 0.88
C PHE A 263 -11.60 -24.44 -0.41
N SER A 264 -11.67 -23.63 -1.46
CA SER A 264 -12.20 -24.08 -2.76
C SER A 264 -11.35 -25.14 -3.45
N TRP A 265 -10.04 -25.18 -3.16
CA TRP A 265 -9.15 -26.24 -3.59
C TRP A 265 -9.28 -27.51 -2.76
N ASP A 266 -9.33 -27.38 -1.43
CA ASP A 266 -9.45 -28.50 -0.49
C ASP A 266 -10.85 -29.17 -0.53
N TRP A 267 -11.83 -28.54 -1.18
CA TRP A 267 -13.17 -29.11 -1.45
C TRP A 267 -13.14 -30.35 -2.35
N ARG A 268 -12.11 -30.50 -3.22
CA ARG A 268 -11.96 -31.67 -4.11
C ARG A 268 -11.14 -32.77 -3.49
#